data_AF-A0A9W5TZ38-F1
#
_entry.id   AF-A0A9W5TZ38-F1
#
_cell.length_a   1.000
_cell.length_b   1.000
_cell.length_c   1.000
_cell.angle_alpha   90.00
_cell.angle_beta   90.00
_cell.angle_gamma   90.00
#
_symmetry.space_group_name_H-M   'P 1'
#
loop_
_entity.id
_entity.type
_entity.pdbx_description
1 polymer ?
#
loop_
_entity_poly.entity_id
_entity_poly.type
_entity_poly.pdbx_seq_one_letter_code
_entity_poly.pdbx_strand_id
1 'polypeptide(L)'
;MSTEIKIEQNPIKQAISALEGAAQNFESAFPEKIEGENQLDLLGQLNQLNHAYSSLINSYQLLLLHHLRTTEGSVESLIETDLILADYMTFNK
;
A
#
# COMPACT_ATOMS: atom_id res chain seq x y z
N MET A 1 21.86 -27.38 3.82
CA MET A 1 21.12 -26.34 4.57
C MET A 1 21.11 -25.00 3.80
N SER A 2 20.95 -25.00 2.46
CA SER A 2 21.12 -23.81 1.60
C SER A 2 19.80 -23.21 1.09
N THR A 3 18.66 -23.72 1.56
CA THR A 3 17.32 -23.42 1.00
C THR A 3 16.32 -23.04 2.10
N GLU A 4 16.80 -22.45 3.19
CA GLU A 4 15.95 -21.92 4.25
C GLU A 4 15.58 -20.47 3.92
N ILE A 5 14.29 -20.16 3.89
CA ILE A 5 13.80 -18.80 3.75
C ILE A 5 13.82 -18.18 5.14
N LYS A 6 14.74 -17.24 5.38
CA LYS A 6 14.84 -16.52 6.65
C LYS A 6 14.01 -15.24 6.58
N ILE A 7 13.14 -15.05 7.57
CA ILE A 7 12.25 -13.89 7.65
C ILE A 7 12.72 -12.98 8.78
N GLU A 8 13.22 -11.80 8.42
CA GLU A 8 13.54 -10.75 9.37
C GLU A 8 12.32 -9.84 9.56
N GLN A 9 11.58 -10.04 10.65
CA GLN A 9 10.28 -9.37 10.86
C GLN A 9 10.40 -7.85 11.02
N ASN A 10 11.42 -7.39 11.75
CA ASN A 10 11.59 -5.97 12.08
C ASN A 10 11.75 -5.07 10.83
N PRO A 11 12.67 -5.35 9.89
CA PRO A 11 12.80 -4.52 8.69
C PRO A 11 11.53 -4.57 7.82
N ILE A 12 10.85 -5.71 7.76
CA ILE A 12 9.58 -5.84 7.02
C ILE A 12 8.49 -4.94 7.63
N LYS A 13 8.27 -5.03 8.95
CA LYS A 13 7.28 -4.19 9.65
C LYS A 13 7.59 -2.71 9.50
N GLN A 14 8.85 -2.31 9.62
CA GLN A 14 9.28 -0.93 9.43
C GLN A 14 9.00 -0.43 8.01
N ALA A 15 9.30 -1.26 6.99
CA ALA A 15 9.03 -0.90 5.60
C ALA A 15 7.52 -0.78 5.32
N ILE A 16 6.72 -1.71 5.85
CA ILE A 16 5.25 -1.67 5.72
C ILE A 16 4.71 -0.40 6.37
N SER A 17 5.07 -0.10 7.63
CA SER A 17 4.60 1.11 8.32
C SER A 17 5.04 2.40 7.62
N ALA A 18 6.26 2.45 7.08
CA ALA A 18 6.73 3.60 6.31
C ALA A 18 5.91 3.80 5.02
N LEU A 19 5.58 2.72 4.32
CA LEU A 19 4.77 2.76 3.11
C LEU A 19 3.30 3.09 3.41
N GLU A 20 2.73 2.61 4.50
CA GLU A 20 1.38 2.99 4.94
C GLU A 20 1.31 4.48 5.25
N GLY A 21 2.29 5.01 5.98
CA GLY A 21 2.37 6.44 6.26
C GLY A 21 2.54 7.27 4.98
N ALA A 22 3.39 6.82 4.05
CA ALA A 22 3.58 7.50 2.76
C ALA A 22 2.28 7.46 1.92
N ALA A 23 1.57 6.33 1.90
CA ALA A 23 0.31 6.18 1.18
C ALA A 23 -0.77 7.10 1.75
N GLN A 24 -0.91 7.18 3.08
CA GLN A 24 -1.90 8.03 3.74
C GLN A 24 -1.67 9.52 3.48
N ASN A 25 -0.41 9.94 3.40
CA ASN A 25 -0.03 11.33 3.11
C ASN A 25 -0.01 11.67 1.61
N PHE A 26 -0.32 10.72 0.72
CA PHE A 26 -0.31 10.94 -0.71
C PHE A 26 -1.63 11.56 -1.17
N GLU A 27 -1.65 12.90 -1.23
CA GLU A 27 -2.81 13.70 -1.63
C GLU A 27 -2.58 14.41 -2.97
N SER A 28 -3.68 14.76 -3.65
CA SER A 28 -3.64 15.57 -4.87
C SER A 28 -3.29 17.02 -4.52
N ALA A 29 -2.27 17.57 -5.17
CA ALA A 29 -1.94 18.99 -5.06
C ALA A 29 -2.87 19.89 -5.89
N PHE A 30 -3.77 19.31 -6.68
CA PHE A 30 -4.68 20.06 -7.55
C PHE A 30 -6.00 20.37 -6.85
N PRO A 31 -6.50 21.61 -6.97
CA PRO A 31 -7.83 21.94 -6.48
C PRO A 31 -8.88 21.18 -7.27
N GLU A 32 -9.89 20.63 -6.59
CA GLU A 32 -11.03 19.97 -7.26
C GLU A 32 -11.76 20.90 -8.23
N LYS A 33 -11.75 22.21 -7.96
CA LYS A 33 -12.37 23.21 -8.80
C LYS A 33 -11.54 24.48 -8.87
N ILE A 34 -11.29 24.94 -10.09
CA ILE A 34 -10.75 26.27 -10.37
C ILE A 34 -11.95 27.20 -10.58
N GLU A 35 -12.10 28.19 -9.70
CA GLU A 35 -13.21 29.16 -9.76
C GLU A 35 -12.90 30.34 -10.68
N GLY A 36 -13.93 30.81 -11.38
CA GLY A 36 -13.91 32.00 -12.22
C GLY A 36 -15.22 32.15 -12.99
N GLU A 37 -15.68 33.38 -13.24
CA GLU A 37 -16.90 33.66 -14.03
C GLU A 37 -16.77 33.28 -15.51
N ASN A 38 -15.60 32.80 -15.93
CA ASN A 38 -15.27 32.58 -17.32
C ASN A 38 -15.74 31.19 -17.78
N GLN A 39 -16.80 31.13 -18.58
CA GLN A 39 -17.31 29.91 -19.22
C GLN A 39 -16.44 29.48 -20.42
N LEU A 40 -15.12 29.44 -20.24
CA LEU A 40 -14.21 28.90 -21.25
C LEU A 40 -14.24 27.38 -21.17
N ASP A 41 -14.46 26.71 -22.31
CA ASP A 41 -14.38 25.24 -22.42
C ASP A 41 -13.10 24.67 -21.81
N LEU A 42 -12.01 25.45 -21.88
CA LEU A 42 -10.70 25.12 -21.31
C LEU A 42 -10.75 24.99 -19.78
N LEU A 43 -11.52 25.85 -19.08
CA LEU A 43 -11.73 25.74 -17.63
C LEU A 43 -12.50 24.46 -17.28
N GLY A 44 -13.49 24.09 -18.09
CA GLY A 44 -14.22 22.83 -17.96
C GLY A 44 -13.30 21.61 -18.10
N GLN A 45 -12.43 21.61 -19.11
CA GLN A 45 -11.44 20.54 -19.34
C GLN A 45 -10.43 20.44 -18.19
N LEU A 46 -9.96 21.58 -17.66
CA LEU A 46 -9.04 21.59 -16.51
C LEU A 46 -9.68 21.02 -15.25
N ASN A 47 -10.94 21.38 -14.96
CA ASN A 47 -11.66 20.82 -13.81
C ASN A 47 -11.89 19.30 -13.97
N GLN A 48 -12.24 18.83 -15.18
CA GLN A 48 -12.36 17.40 -15.47
C GLN A 48 -11.02 16.67 -15.27
N LEU A 49 -9.92 17.26 -15.71
CA LEU A 49 -8.58 16.71 -15.54
C LEU A 49 -8.21 16.61 -14.06
N ASN A 50 -8.44 17.67 -13.27
CA ASN A 50 -8.18 17.67 -11.83
C ASN A 50 -8.98 16.56 -11.11
N HIS A 51 -10.27 16.41 -11.44
CA HIS A 51 -11.09 15.33 -10.89
C HIS A 51 -10.58 13.93 -11.27
N ALA A 52 -10.16 13.73 -12.53
CA ALA A 52 -9.61 12.47 -12.98
C ALA A 52 -8.30 12.13 -12.23
N TYR A 53 -7.41 13.11 -12.04
CA TYR A 53 -6.18 12.94 -11.27
C TYR A 53 -6.44 12.62 -9.80
N SER A 54 -7.34 13.36 -9.14
CA SER A 54 -7.70 13.09 -7.75
C SER A 54 -8.30 11.69 -7.58
N SER A 55 -9.14 11.26 -8.53
CA SER A 55 -9.72 9.90 -8.52
C SER A 55 -8.66 8.82 -8.73
N LEU A 56 -7.69 9.06 -9.62
CA LEU A 56 -6.57 8.15 -9.86
C LEU A 56 -5.67 8.02 -8.62
N ILE A 57 -5.34 9.14 -7.98
CA ILE A 57 -4.53 9.18 -6.75
C ILE A 57 -5.21 8.37 -5.64
N ASN A 58 -6.50 8.59 -5.41
CA ASN A 58 -7.27 7.85 -4.41
C ASN A 58 -7.32 6.34 -4.73
N SER A 59 -7.56 5.99 -6.00
CA SER A 59 -7.56 4.59 -6.43
C SER A 59 -6.19 3.91 -6.20
N TYR A 60 -5.11 4.61 -6.51
CA TYR A 60 -3.74 4.13 -6.26
C TYR A 60 -3.45 3.96 -4.78
N GLN A 61 -3.86 4.92 -3.94
CA GLN A 61 -3.73 4.85 -2.48
C GLN A 61 -4.43 3.60 -1.92
N LEU A 62 -5.67 3.35 -2.33
CA LEU A 62 -6.43 2.17 -1.92
C LEU A 62 -5.75 0.87 -2.34
N LEU A 63 -5.25 0.81 -3.58
CA LEU A 63 -4.54 -0.37 -4.10
C LEU A 63 -3.25 -0.62 -3.32
N LEU A 64 -2.47 0.42 -3.05
CA LEU A 64 -1.24 0.33 -2.27
C LEU A 64 -1.51 -0.17 -0.84
N LEU A 65 -2.50 0.40 -0.15
CA LEU A 65 -2.90 -0.05 1.18
C LEU A 65 -3.37 -1.51 1.19
N HIS A 66 -4.09 -1.94 0.15
CA HIS A 66 -4.49 -3.33 0.00
C HIS A 66 -3.29 -4.27 -0.17
N HIS A 67 -2.31 -3.90 -1.00
CA HIS A 67 -1.09 -4.68 -1.16
C HIS A 67 -0.25 -4.75 0.11
N LEU A 68 -0.17 -3.66 0.89
CA LEU A 68 0.54 -3.64 2.17
C LEU A 68 -0.07 -4.63 3.16
N ARG A 69 -1.40 -4.59 3.35
CA ARG A 69 -2.11 -5.56 4.21
C ARG A 69 -1.95 -7.00 3.74
N THR A 70 -2.01 -7.23 2.43
CA THR A 70 -1.82 -8.57 1.87
C THR A 70 -0.41 -9.09 2.10
N THR A 71 0.59 -8.21 2.00
CA THR A 71 2.00 -8.53 2.27
C THR A 71 2.21 -8.84 3.74
N GLU A 72 1.64 -8.05 4.65
CA GLU A 72 1.69 -8.29 6.09
C GLU A 72 1.11 -9.67 6.45
N GLY A 73 -0.09 -9.98 5.96
CA GLY A 73 -0.70 -11.29 6.20
C GLY A 73 0.09 -12.46 5.60
N SER A 74 0.76 -12.25 4.46
CA SER A 74 1.63 -13.27 3.86
C SER A 74 2.87 -13.53 4.73
N VAL A 75 3.44 -12.47 5.32
CA VAL A 75 4.59 -12.57 6.24
C VAL A 75 4.18 -13.29 7.52
N GLU A 76 3.03 -12.96 8.09
CA GLU A 76 2.47 -13.65 9.26
C GLU A 76 2.26 -15.13 8.99
N SER A 77 1.64 -15.48 7.85
CA SER A 77 1.42 -16.87 7.45
C SER A 77 2.72 -17.67 7.31
N LEU A 78 3.78 -17.05 6.77
CA LEU A 78 5.08 -17.70 6.68
C LEU A 78 5.71 -17.93 8.05
N ILE A 79 5.59 -16.97 8.98
CA ILE A 79 6.08 -17.11 10.36
C ILE A 79 5.34 -18.23 11.09
N GLU A 80 4.00 -18.27 10.99
CA GLU A 80 3.19 -19.33 11.58
C GLU A 80 3.57 -20.71 11.02
N THR A 81 3.77 -20.80 9.71
CA THR A 81 4.20 -22.04 9.06
C THR A 81 5.57 -22.51 9.58
N ASP A 82 6.53 -21.60 9.73
CA ASP A 82 7.85 -21.91 10.27
C ASP A 82 7.77 -22.41 11.71
N LEU A 83 6.96 -21.78 12.56
CA LEU A 83 6.72 -22.22 13.94
C LEU A 83 6.09 -23.61 14.01
N ILE A 84 5.10 -23.90 13.17
CA ILE A 84 4.45 -25.22 13.10
C ILE A 84 5.46 -26.30 12.68
N LEU A 85 6.29 -26.01 11.67
CA LEU A 85 7.31 -26.94 11.21
C LEU A 85 8.37 -27.21 12.29
N ALA A 86 8.81 -26.16 12.99
CA ALA A 86 9.76 -26.28 14.09
C ALA A 86 9.20 -27.17 15.21
N ASP A 87 7.95 -26.96 15.63
CA ASP A 87 7.28 -27.75 16.66
C ASP A 87 7.17 -29.23 16.27
N TYR A 88 6.74 -29.51 15.02
CA TYR A 88 6.66 -30.87 14.48
C TYR A 88 8.02 -31.58 14.46
N MET A 89 9.10 -30.86 14.14
CA MET A 89 10.46 -31.43 14.15
C MET A 89 10.99 -31.68 15.56
N THR A 90 10.60 -30.88 16.56
CA THR A 90 10.97 -31.10 17.96
C THR A 90 10.17 -32.21 18.63
N PHE A 91 8.90 -32.41 18.25
CA PHE A 91 8.05 -33.47 18.79
C PHE A 91 8.43 -34.87 18.31
N ASN A 92 8.97 -35.00 17.09
CA ASN A 92 9.38 -36.30 16.50
C ASN A 92 10.86 -36.66 16.78
N LYS A 93 11.52 -35.98 17.72
CA LYS A 93 12.89 -36.26 18.18
C LYS A 93 12.88 -36.93 19.55
#